data_AF-A0A7X3V2A2-F1
#
_entry.id   AF-A0A7X3V2A2-F1
#
_cell.length_a   1.000
_cell.length_b   1.000
_cell.length_c   1.000
_cell.angle_alpha   90.00
_cell.angle_beta   90.00
_cell.angle_gamma   90.00
#
_symmetry.space_group_name_H-M   'P 1'
#
loop_
_entity.id
_entity.type
_entity.pdbx_description
1 polymer ?
#
loop_
_entity_poly.entity_id
_entity_poly.type
_entity_poly.pdbx_seq_one_letter_code
_entity_poly.pdbx_strand_id
1 'polypeptide(L)'
;MSHFLDRLTFFRKTVDTFADGHGIVPNEDRDWEDSYRARWQHDKIVRSTHGVNCTGSCSWKIYVKGGIITWETQQTDYPRTRPDLPNHEPRGCSRGASYSWYIYSANRLKYPLVRSRLVRHWREARKTMAPVAAWASIVEDPARRTDYQR
;
A
#
# COMPACT_ATOMS: atom_id res chain seq x y z
N MET A 1 3.28 -6.32 35.06
CA MET A 1 2.49 -6.10 36.30
C MET A 1 1.10 -6.69 36.11
N SER A 2 0.36 -6.94 37.19
CA SER A 2 -1.03 -7.44 37.09
C SER A 2 -1.98 -6.25 37.10
N HIS A 3 -2.60 -5.97 35.94
CA HIS A 3 -3.61 -4.90 35.83
C HIS A 3 -4.76 -5.06 36.84
N PHE A 4 -5.04 -6.28 37.29
CA PHE A 4 -6.04 -6.54 38.34
C PHE A 4 -5.60 -6.00 39.70
N LEU A 5 -4.34 -6.26 40.11
CA LEU A 5 -3.82 -5.78 41.39
C LEU A 5 -3.59 -4.25 41.36
N ASP A 6 -3.25 -3.69 40.21
CA ASP A 6 -3.05 -2.24 40.03
C ASP A 6 -4.36 -1.43 40.20
N ARG A 7 -5.53 -2.08 40.21
CA ARG A 7 -6.80 -1.42 40.55
C ARG A 7 -6.97 -1.21 42.05
N LEU A 8 -6.30 -2.01 42.88
CA LEU A 8 -6.38 -1.90 44.34
C LEU A 8 -5.65 -0.66 44.89
N THR A 9 -4.78 -0.04 44.08
CA THR A 9 -4.01 1.16 44.45
C THR A 9 -4.70 2.47 44.06
N PHE A 10 -6.01 2.44 43.80
CA PHE A 10 -6.81 3.57 43.27
C PHE A 10 -6.51 4.93 43.92
N PHE A 11 -6.53 5.02 45.26
CA PHE A 11 -6.31 6.28 45.97
C PHE A 11 -4.86 6.81 45.93
N ARG A 12 -3.90 6.01 45.44
CA ARG A 12 -2.49 6.42 45.30
C ARG A 12 -2.15 6.93 43.90
N LYS A 13 -3.11 6.92 42.96
CA LYS A 13 -2.88 7.24 41.55
C LYS A 13 -2.91 8.74 41.25
N THR A 14 -3.68 9.53 42.01
CA THR A 14 -3.69 10.99 41.87
C THR A 14 -2.48 11.58 42.59
N VAL A 15 -1.62 12.29 41.86
CA VAL A 15 -0.40 12.89 42.40
C VAL A 15 -0.52 14.39 42.65
N ASP A 16 -1.40 15.09 41.93
CA ASP A 16 -1.65 16.52 42.13
C ASP A 16 -3.01 16.93 41.55
N THR A 17 -3.44 18.16 41.84
CA THR A 17 -4.58 18.81 41.18
C THR A 17 -4.14 20.08 40.46
N PHE A 18 -4.90 20.51 39.47
CA PHE A 18 -4.63 21.76 38.75
C PHE A 18 -5.91 22.52 38.45
N ALA A 19 -5.77 23.82 38.13
CA ALA A 19 -6.88 24.73 37.83
C ALA A 19 -7.95 24.73 38.94
N ASP A 20 -7.55 25.10 40.16
CA ASP A 20 -8.43 25.22 41.35
C ASP A 20 -9.29 23.97 41.60
N GLY A 21 -8.71 22.79 41.39
CA GLY A 21 -9.37 21.49 41.57
C GLY A 21 -10.22 21.03 40.40
N HIS A 22 -10.22 21.74 39.26
CA HIS A 22 -10.91 21.30 38.04
C HIS A 22 -10.27 20.06 37.40
N GLY A 23 -8.94 19.93 37.51
CA GLY A 23 -8.18 18.84 36.92
C GLY A 23 -7.39 18.04 37.95
N ILE A 24 -7.10 16.79 37.60
CA ILE A 24 -6.20 15.90 38.35
C ILE A 24 -5.02 15.51 37.49
N VAL A 25 -3.85 15.34 38.11
CA VAL A 25 -2.67 14.73 37.49
C VAL A 25 -2.60 13.27 37.95
N PRO A 26 -2.92 12.29 37.07
CA PRO A 26 -2.77 10.89 37.40
C PRO A 26 -1.35 10.39 37.08
N ASN A 27 -0.85 9.48 37.91
CA ASN A 27 0.31 8.64 37.62
C ASN A 27 -0.17 7.20 37.40
N GLU A 28 -0.63 6.93 36.19
CA GLU A 28 -1.16 5.64 35.77
C GLU A 28 -0.28 4.98 34.73
N ASP A 29 -0.35 3.66 34.67
CA ASP A 29 0.25 2.88 33.61
C ASP A 29 -0.30 3.29 32.24
N ARG A 30 0.61 3.50 31.28
CA ARG A 30 0.31 3.90 29.90
C ARG A 30 0.98 2.96 28.89
N ASP A 31 1.37 1.76 29.32
CA ASP A 31 2.00 0.75 28.46
C ASP A 31 1.13 0.38 27.24
N TRP A 32 -0.20 0.50 27.34
CA TRP A 32 -1.12 0.27 26.22
C TRP A 32 -0.81 1.13 24.97
N GLU A 33 -0.19 2.31 25.16
CA GLU A 33 0.21 3.22 24.08
C GLU A 33 1.26 2.61 23.14
N ASP A 34 2.00 1.60 23.61
CA ASP A 34 2.97 0.87 22.78
C ASP A 34 2.31 0.20 21.58
N SER A 35 1.01 -0.07 21.64
CA SER A 35 0.25 -0.61 20.49
C SER A 35 0.31 0.33 19.28
N TYR A 36 0.12 1.63 19.49
CA TYR A 36 0.20 2.63 18.42
C TYR A 36 1.65 2.90 18.01
N ARG A 37 2.60 2.90 18.96
CA ARG A 37 4.04 3.02 18.66
C ARG A 37 4.51 1.87 17.77
N ALA A 38 4.15 0.63 18.12
CA ALA A 38 4.47 -0.58 17.38
C ALA A 38 3.78 -0.62 16.01
N ARG A 39 2.58 -0.05 15.87
CA ARG A 39 1.91 0.11 14.55
C ARG A 39 2.71 1.03 13.63
N TRP A 40 3.22 2.16 14.14
CA TRP A 40 3.99 3.14 13.37
C TRP A 40 5.41 2.67 12.99
N GLN A 41 6.05 1.91 13.88
CA GLN A 41 7.33 1.27 13.59
C GLN A 41 7.26 0.39 12.34
N HIS A 42 8.34 0.33 11.59
CA HIS A 42 8.44 -0.35 10.31
C HIS A 42 9.85 -0.88 10.10
N ASP A 43 10.01 -1.82 9.17
CA ASP A 43 11.26 -2.55 8.94
C ASP A 43 12.24 -1.68 8.15
N LYS A 44 11.75 -0.99 7.12
CA LYS A 44 12.54 -0.10 6.26
C LYS A 44 11.67 0.86 5.46
N ILE A 45 12.33 1.88 4.91
CA ILE A 45 11.76 2.83 3.95
C ILE A 45 12.51 2.67 2.62
N VAL A 46 11.77 2.59 1.53
CA VAL A 46 12.31 2.55 0.16
C VAL A 46 11.86 3.78 -0.62
N ARG A 47 12.76 4.41 -1.38
CA ARG A 47 12.39 5.52 -2.27
C ARG A 47 11.74 4.98 -3.55
N SER A 48 10.58 5.51 -3.91
CA SER A 48 9.92 5.25 -5.19
C SER A 48 9.13 6.45 -5.69
N THR A 49 8.42 6.30 -6.80
CA THR A 49 7.51 7.29 -7.40
C THR A 49 6.32 6.60 -8.08
N HIS A 50 5.33 7.36 -8.53
CA HIS A 50 4.15 6.84 -9.24
C HIS A 50 4.31 7.03 -10.76
N GLY A 51 4.42 5.94 -11.50
CA GLY A 51 4.47 5.90 -12.96
C GLY A 51 3.10 6.13 -13.62
N VAL A 52 2.42 7.21 -13.25
CA VAL A 52 1.10 7.60 -13.77
C VAL A 52 1.19 8.99 -14.41
N ASN A 53 0.45 9.20 -15.50
CA ASN A 53 0.46 10.47 -16.25
C ASN A 53 -0.28 11.59 -15.49
N CYS A 54 0.35 12.16 -14.46
CA CYS A 54 -0.25 13.15 -13.57
C CYS A 54 0.59 14.44 -13.40
N THR A 55 1.70 14.56 -14.12
CA THR A 55 2.73 15.64 -14.01
C THR A 55 3.40 15.78 -12.64
N GLY A 56 2.95 15.04 -11.63
CA GLY A 56 3.43 15.17 -10.26
C GLY A 56 4.90 14.81 -10.08
N SER A 57 5.36 13.67 -10.59
CA SER A 57 6.74 13.18 -10.38
C SER A 57 7.20 13.24 -8.90
N CYS A 58 6.27 12.99 -7.97
CA CYS A 58 6.52 13.10 -6.54
C CYS A 58 7.30 11.87 -6.06
N SER A 59 8.42 12.07 -5.36
CA SER A 59 9.15 11.01 -4.65
C SER A 59 8.47 10.65 -3.33
N TRP A 60 8.36 9.36 -3.04
CA TRP A 60 7.70 8.81 -1.85
C TRP A 60 8.61 7.91 -1.03
N LYS A 61 8.35 7.86 0.27
CA LYS A 61 8.83 6.91 1.27
C LYS A 61 7.83 5.76 1.30
N ILE A 62 8.22 4.59 0.77
CA ILE A 62 7.41 3.38 0.82
C ILE A 62 7.79 2.61 2.08
N TYR A 63 6.84 2.42 2.99
CA TYR A 63 7.06 1.74 4.27
C TYR A 63 6.83 0.24 4.11
N VAL A 64 7.82 -0.54 4.53
CA VAL A 64 7.73 -2.01 4.61
C VAL A 64 7.66 -2.39 6.08
N LYS A 65 6.67 -3.20 6.45
CA LYS A 65 6.52 -3.73 7.82
C LYS A 65 6.04 -5.17 7.76
N GLY A 66 6.70 -6.06 8.51
CA GLY A 66 6.43 -7.50 8.43
C GLY A 66 6.71 -8.06 7.03
N GLY A 67 7.69 -7.49 6.33
CA GLY A 67 8.05 -7.91 4.97
C GLY A 67 7.07 -7.53 3.86
N ILE A 68 5.99 -6.79 4.15
CA ILE A 68 5.01 -6.31 3.16
C ILE A 68 4.97 -4.79 3.08
N ILE A 69 4.57 -4.25 1.91
CA ILE A 69 4.31 -2.81 1.75
C ILE A 69 3.03 -2.47 2.54
N THR A 70 3.10 -1.47 3.43
CA THR A 70 1.97 -1.11 4.30
C THR A 70 1.35 0.25 4.02
N TRP A 71 2.15 1.29 3.84
CA TRP A 71 1.69 2.63 3.48
C TRP A 71 2.82 3.44 2.83
N GLU A 72 2.50 4.65 2.37
CA GLU A 72 3.49 5.61 1.88
C GLU A 72 3.30 7.01 2.47
N THR A 73 4.40 7.74 2.63
CA THR A 73 4.40 9.20 2.89
C THR A 73 5.34 9.88 1.93
N GLN A 74 5.22 11.18 1.71
CA GLN A 74 6.09 11.88 0.78
C GLN A 74 7.55 11.91 1.27
N GLN A 75 8.47 11.95 0.31
CA GLN A 75 9.84 12.42 0.57
C GLN A 75 9.86 13.93 0.63
N THR A 76 10.77 14.48 1.44
CA THR A 76 10.91 15.93 1.64
C THR A 76 12.31 16.44 1.33
N ASP A 77 13.15 15.59 0.76
CA ASP A 77 14.58 15.83 0.55
C ASP A 77 14.94 16.15 -0.91
N TYR A 78 14.02 16.79 -1.63
CA TYR A 78 14.36 17.38 -2.93
C TYR A 78 15.48 18.40 -2.75
N PRO A 79 16.37 18.59 -3.74
CA PRO A 79 17.28 19.72 -3.76
C PRO A 79 16.52 21.02 -3.50
N ARG A 80 16.98 21.78 -2.49
CA ARG A 80 16.33 23.03 -2.10
C ARG A 80 16.36 24.04 -3.24
N THR A 81 15.33 24.86 -3.32
CA THR A 81 15.31 26.01 -4.22
C THR A 81 16.22 27.12 -3.66
N ARG A 82 16.37 28.22 -4.41
CA ARG A 82 17.07 29.42 -3.96
C ARG A 82 16.39 30.03 -2.70
N PRO A 83 17.13 30.77 -1.84
CA PRO A 83 16.60 31.25 -0.55
C PRO A 83 15.33 32.11 -0.61
N ASP A 84 15.07 32.78 -1.74
CA ASP A 84 13.89 33.63 -1.97
C ASP A 84 12.70 32.87 -2.60
N LEU A 85 12.79 31.54 -2.78
CA LEU A 85 11.69 30.70 -3.24
C LEU A 85 11.29 29.65 -2.20
N PRO A 86 10.03 29.22 -2.16
CA PRO A 86 9.63 28.06 -1.39
C PRO A 86 10.26 26.77 -1.98
N ASN A 87 10.49 25.78 -1.12
CA ASN A 87 10.92 24.45 -1.54
C ASN A 87 9.74 23.66 -2.13
N HIS A 88 10.05 22.58 -2.85
CA HIS A 88 9.04 21.71 -3.48
C HIS A 88 8.35 20.74 -2.52
N GLU A 89 8.99 20.41 -1.40
CA GLU A 89 8.47 19.44 -0.45
C GLU A 89 7.14 19.90 0.17
N PRO A 90 6.21 18.97 0.48
CA PRO A 90 6.29 17.52 0.32
C PRO A 90 5.83 17.02 -1.07
N ARG A 91 5.24 17.88 -1.91
CA ARG A 91 4.42 17.47 -3.07
C ARG A 91 3.36 16.43 -2.64
N GLY A 92 3.06 15.47 -3.52
CA GLY A 92 2.09 14.39 -3.27
C GLY A 92 0.64 14.79 -3.53
N CYS A 93 -0.25 13.81 -3.52
CA CYS A 93 -1.70 14.01 -3.70
C CYS A 93 -2.47 12.82 -3.11
N SER A 94 -3.78 12.97 -2.93
CA SER A 94 -4.65 11.90 -2.39
C SER A 94 -4.62 10.61 -3.19
N ARG A 95 -4.42 10.69 -4.51
CA ARG A 95 -4.32 9.51 -5.39
C ARG A 95 -3.00 8.75 -5.19
N GLY A 96 -1.91 9.49 -4.93
CA GLY A 96 -0.62 8.87 -4.63
C GLY A 96 -0.60 8.22 -3.24
N ALA A 97 -1.24 8.86 -2.25
CA ALA A 97 -1.30 8.37 -0.88
C ALA A 97 -2.14 7.08 -0.69
N SER A 98 -2.83 6.61 -1.73
CA SER A 98 -3.61 5.38 -1.70
C SER A 98 -3.03 4.25 -2.55
N TYR A 99 -1.86 4.45 -3.17
CA TYR A 99 -1.32 3.51 -4.15
C TYR A 99 -0.94 2.15 -3.55
N SER A 100 -0.45 2.12 -2.31
CA SER A 100 -0.15 0.90 -1.56
C SER A 100 -1.32 -0.10 -1.50
N TRP A 101 -2.57 0.36 -1.62
CA TRP A 101 -3.75 -0.50 -1.69
C TRP A 101 -3.66 -1.52 -2.83
N TYR A 102 -3.17 -1.12 -4.01
CA TYR A 102 -3.17 -1.97 -5.20
C TYR A 102 -2.26 -3.20 -5.09
N ILE A 103 -1.29 -3.20 -4.18
CA ILE A 103 -0.29 -4.28 -4.09
C ILE A 103 -0.97 -5.61 -3.73
N TYR A 104 -1.94 -5.59 -2.83
CA TYR A 104 -2.61 -6.80 -2.32
C TYR A 104 -4.13 -6.75 -2.42
N SER A 105 -4.69 -5.76 -3.11
CA SER A 105 -6.15 -5.66 -3.26
C SER A 105 -6.76 -6.82 -4.05
N ALA A 106 -8.07 -6.98 -3.91
CA ALA A 106 -8.83 -8.01 -4.59
C ALA A 106 -8.74 -7.93 -6.13
N ASN A 107 -8.37 -6.78 -6.69
CA ASN A 107 -8.24 -6.57 -8.14
C ASN A 107 -6.81 -6.70 -8.66
N ARG A 108 -5.86 -7.19 -7.83
CA ARG A 108 -4.48 -7.40 -8.23
C ARG A 108 -4.39 -8.55 -9.24
N LEU A 109 -3.93 -8.25 -10.45
CA LEU A 109 -3.54 -9.29 -11.42
C LEU A 109 -2.28 -10.03 -10.92
N LYS A 110 -2.41 -11.34 -10.69
CA LYS A 110 -1.34 -12.22 -10.19
C LYS A 110 -0.72 -13.10 -11.26
N TYR A 111 -1.46 -13.39 -12.34
CA TYR A 111 -1.08 -14.33 -13.39
C TYR A 111 -1.42 -13.74 -14.77
N PRO A 112 -0.70 -14.13 -15.84
CA PRO A 112 -1.12 -13.81 -17.20
C PRO A 112 -2.48 -14.45 -17.48
N LEU A 113 -3.42 -13.65 -17.98
CA LEU A 113 -4.77 -14.09 -18.30
C LEU A 113 -4.96 -14.13 -19.82
N VAL A 114 -5.66 -15.15 -20.30
CA VAL A 114 -6.08 -15.30 -21.70
C VAL A 114 -7.54 -15.68 -21.70
N ARG A 115 -8.32 -15.15 -22.64
CA ARG A 115 -9.74 -15.50 -22.79
C ARG A 115 -9.88 -17.01 -22.97
N SER A 116 -10.78 -17.64 -22.21
CA SER A 116 -10.92 -19.11 -22.16
C SER A 116 -11.15 -19.75 -23.53
N ARG A 117 -11.96 -19.11 -24.39
CA ARG A 117 -12.22 -19.54 -25.77
C ARG A 117 -10.95 -19.56 -26.63
N LEU A 118 -10.16 -18.48 -26.57
CA LEU A 118 -8.88 -18.40 -27.27
C LEU A 118 -7.89 -19.48 -26.81
N VAL A 119 -7.76 -19.66 -25.49
CA VAL A 119 -6.81 -20.64 -24.94
C VAL A 119 -7.19 -22.07 -25.30
N ARG A 120 -8.49 -22.36 -25.45
CA ARG A 120 -8.99 -23.66 -25.91
C ARG A 120 -8.57 -23.92 -27.36
N HIS A 121 -8.88 -23.01 -28.28
CA HIS A 121 -8.47 -23.13 -29.69
C HIS A 121 -6.96 -23.27 -29.82
N TRP A 122 -6.21 -22.46 -29.08
CA TRP A 122 -4.75 -22.52 -29.05
C TRP A 122 -4.21 -23.89 -28.62
N ARG A 123 -4.70 -24.41 -27.49
CA ARG A 123 -4.25 -25.70 -26.95
C ARG A 123 -4.62 -26.86 -27.87
N GLU A 124 -5.77 -26.83 -28.53
CA GLU A 124 -6.16 -27.86 -29.50
C GLU A 124 -5.26 -27.84 -30.74
N ALA A 125 -5.05 -26.68 -31.36
CA ALA A 125 -4.18 -26.57 -32.54
C ALA A 125 -2.71 -26.94 -32.24
N ARG A 126 -2.22 -26.58 -31.04
CA ARG A 126 -0.85 -26.89 -30.60
C ARG A 126 -0.56 -28.37 -30.36
N LYS A 127 -1.57 -29.25 -30.36
CA LYS A 127 -1.35 -30.70 -30.32
C LYS A 127 -0.68 -31.24 -31.57
N THR A 128 -0.92 -30.62 -32.73
CA THR A 128 -0.47 -31.14 -34.04
C THR A 128 0.29 -30.12 -34.89
N MET A 129 0.14 -28.82 -34.63
CA MET A 129 0.72 -27.76 -35.47
C MET A 129 1.78 -26.95 -34.73
N ALA A 130 2.82 -26.50 -35.44
CA ALA A 130 3.79 -25.53 -34.93
C ALA A 130 3.12 -24.19 -34.54
N PRO A 131 3.69 -23.36 -33.64
CA PRO A 131 3.01 -22.18 -33.07
C PRO A 131 2.44 -21.20 -34.10
N VAL A 132 3.20 -20.88 -35.14
CA VAL A 132 2.78 -19.96 -36.20
C VAL A 132 1.66 -20.57 -37.05
N ALA A 133 1.78 -21.85 -37.42
CA ALA A 133 0.73 -22.57 -38.16
C ALA A 133 -0.55 -22.75 -37.32
N ALA A 134 -0.41 -23.03 -36.02
CA ALA A 134 -1.53 -23.10 -35.09
C ALA A 134 -2.27 -21.76 -35.02
N TRP A 135 -1.53 -20.65 -34.92
CA TRP A 135 -2.12 -19.32 -34.94
C TRP A 135 -2.86 -19.02 -36.24
N ALA A 136 -2.23 -19.29 -37.39
CA ALA A 136 -2.85 -19.15 -38.71
C ALA A 136 -4.20 -19.91 -38.78
N SER A 137 -4.21 -21.18 -38.33
CA SER A 137 -5.42 -22.02 -38.29
C SER A 137 -6.57 -21.52 -37.39
N ILE A 138 -6.31 -20.54 -36.53
CA ILE A 138 -7.31 -19.94 -35.62
C ILE A 138 -7.78 -18.60 -36.16
N VAL A 139 -6.88 -17.75 -36.66
CA VAL A 139 -7.21 -16.39 -37.11
C VAL A 139 -7.75 -16.33 -38.53
N GLU A 140 -7.38 -17.31 -39.37
CA GLU A 140 -7.86 -17.41 -40.76
C GLU A 140 -9.20 -18.16 -40.85
N ASP A 141 -9.62 -18.88 -39.81
CA ASP A 141 -10.95 -19.49 -39.69
C ASP A 141 -11.95 -18.44 -39.15
N PRO A 142 -12.95 -17.98 -39.94
CA PRO A 142 -13.90 -16.95 -39.52
C PRO A 142 -14.73 -17.35 -38.30
N ALA A 143 -15.04 -18.64 -38.14
CA ALA A 143 -15.84 -19.15 -37.03
C ALA A 143 -15.02 -19.14 -35.73
N ARG A 144 -13.80 -19.68 -35.75
CA ARG A 144 -12.90 -19.68 -34.59
C ARG A 144 -12.50 -18.26 -34.17
N ARG A 145 -12.23 -17.39 -35.14
CA ARG A 145 -11.93 -15.97 -34.90
C ARG A 145 -13.08 -15.26 -34.20
N THR A 146 -14.30 -15.43 -34.70
CA THR A 146 -15.50 -14.81 -34.12
C THR A 146 -15.76 -15.29 -32.69
N ASP A 147 -15.52 -16.58 -32.42
CA ASP A 147 -15.77 -17.21 -31.13
C ASP A 147 -15.00 -16.56 -29.97
N TYR A 148 -13.71 -16.24 -30.14
CA TYR A 148 -12.93 -15.59 -29.06
C TYR A 148 -12.99 -14.06 -29.07
N GLN A 149 -13.42 -13.43 -30.17
CA GLN A 149 -13.55 -11.97 -30.27
C GLN A 149 -14.85 -11.46 -29.64
N ARG A 150 -15.95 -12.21 -29.78
CA ARG A 150 -17.23 -11.89 -29.12
C ARG A 150 -17.25 -12.39 -27.69
#